data_AF-A0A522TNP2-F1
#
_entry.id   AF-A0A522TNP2-F1
#
_cell.length_a   1.000
_cell.length_b   1.000
_cell.length_c   1.000
_cell.angle_alpha   90.00
_cell.angle_beta   90.00
_cell.angle_gamma   90.00
#
_symmetry.space_group_name_H-M   'P 1'
#
loop_
_entity.id
_entity.type
_entity.pdbx_description
1 polymer ?
#
loop_
_entity_poly.entity_id
_entity_poly.type
_entity_poly.pdbx_seq_one_letter_code
_entity_poly.pdbx_strand_id
1 'polypeptide(L)' 'MRLPLTTAVDVRRELARLYRGMKAAQIQTADGTKLAYVLNILRQTIEASDIEQRIATLEQAAEAAKGKGEPQW' A
#
# COMPACT_ATOMS: atom_id res chain seq x y z
N MET A 1 18.14 6.91 9.68
CA MET A 1 16.73 7.36 9.63
C MET A 1 15.86 6.15 9.34
N ARG A 2 14.89 5.81 10.21
CA ARG A 2 13.94 4.71 9.98
C ARG A 2 12.85 5.23 9.04
N LEU A 3 12.74 4.69 7.82
CA LEU A 3 11.63 5.07 6.94
C LEU A 3 10.32 4.54 7.56
N PRO A 4 9.27 5.37 7.67
CA PRO A 4 7.94 4.83 7.96
C PRO A 4 7.53 3.90 6.81
N LEU A 5 6.82 2.80 7.07
CA LEU A 5 6.35 1.86 6.04
C LEU A 5 4.82 1.93 5.94
N THR A 6 4.29 3.15 5.84
CA THR A 6 2.85 3.42 5.88
C THR A 6 2.23 3.53 4.50
N THR A 7 3.03 3.77 3.46
CA THR A 7 2.56 3.89 2.08
C THR A 7 3.27 2.90 1.15
N ALA A 8 2.65 2.58 0.02
CA ALA A 8 3.30 1.79 -1.03
C ALA A 8 4.59 2.47 -1.55
N VAL A 9 4.64 3.81 -1.53
CA VAL A 9 5.84 4.59 -1.91
C VAL A 9 6.99 4.35 -0.94
N ASP A 10 6.69 4.27 0.36
CA ASP A 10 7.71 4.01 1.37
C ASP A 10 8.25 2.58 1.25
N VAL A 11 7.36 1.60 1.08
CA VAL A 11 7.74 0.20 0.85
C VAL A 11 8.60 0.07 -0.41
N ARG A 12 8.27 0.80 -1.48
CA ARG A 12 9.08 0.85 -2.71
C ARG A 12 10.48 1.40 -2.45
N ARG A 13 10.62 2.47 -1.66
CA ARG A 13 11.93 3.05 -1.30
C ARG A 13 12.76 2.05 -0.48
N GLU A 14 12.12 1.36 0.45
CA GLU A 14 12.72 0.32 1.27
C GLU A 14 13.23 -0.86 0.43
N LEU A 15 12.39 -1.35 -0.49
CA LEU A 15 12.76 -2.39 -1.46
C LEU A 15 13.95 -1.97 -2.33
N ALA A 16 13.97 -0.72 -2.82
CA ALA A 16 15.08 -0.21 -3.62
C ALA A 16 16.40 -0.15 -2.82
N ARG A 17 16.34 0.24 -1.54
CA ARG A 17 17.52 0.21 -0.66
C ARG A 17 17.99 -1.23 -0.43
N LEU A 18 17.07 -2.15 -0.15
CA LEU A 18 17.36 -3.57 0.07
C LEU A 18 18.02 -4.20 -1.16
N TYR A 19 17.47 -3.95 -2.35
CA TYR A 19 18.05 -4.40 -3.61
C TYR A 19 19.48 -3.88 -3.83
N ARG A 20 19.71 -2.59 -3.61
CA ARG A 20 21.06 -2.01 -3.71
C ARG A 20 22.04 -2.64 -2.73
N GLY A 21 21.61 -2.90 -1.49
CA GLY A 21 22.43 -3.58 -0.49
C GLY A 21 22.80 -5.01 -0.87
N MET A 22 21.86 -5.77 -1.44
CA MET A 22 22.14 -7.10 -1.98
C MET A 22 23.10 -7.04 -3.17
N LYS A 23 22.89 -6.10 -4.10
CA LYS A 23 23.75 -5.93 -5.28
C LYS A 23 25.18 -5.52 -4.91
N ALA A 24 25.34 -4.74 -3.84
CA ALA A 24 26.64 -4.34 -3.32
C ALA A 24 27.28 -5.40 -2.40
N ALA A 25 26.69 -6.60 -2.27
CA ALA A 25 27.11 -7.66 -1.36
C ALA A 25 27.19 -7.25 0.13
N GLN A 26 26.51 -6.16 0.50
CA GLN A 26 26.40 -5.69 1.89
C GLN A 26 25.30 -6.43 2.67
N ILE A 27 24.36 -7.05 1.95
CA ILE A 27 23.28 -7.87 2.49
C ILE A 27 23.33 -9.19 1.77
N GLN A 28 23.34 -10.30 2.52
CA GLN A 28 23.26 -11.63 1.92
C GLN A 28 21.93 -11.76 1.16
N THR A 29 21.99 -12.17 -0.11
CA THR A 29 20.82 -12.28 -0.99
C THR A 29 19.71 -13.17 -0.41
N ALA A 30 20.08 -14.25 0.28
CA ALA A 30 19.11 -15.14 0.93
C ALA A 30 18.29 -14.43 2.01
N ASP A 31 18.92 -13.59 2.83
CA ASP A 31 18.24 -12.83 3.88
C ASP A 31 17.49 -11.63 3.31
N GLY A 32 18.08 -10.96 2.32
CA GLY A 32 17.42 -9.88 1.61
C GLY A 32 16.16 -10.34 0.87
N THR A 33 16.13 -11.56 0.33
CA THR A 33 14.92 -12.11 -0.31
C THR A 33 13.78 -12.33 0.70
N LYS A 34 14.09 -12.81 1.91
CA LYS A 34 13.09 -12.96 3.00
C LYS A 34 12.49 -11.61 3.38
N LEU A 35 13.33 -10.59 3.52
CA LEU A 35 12.89 -9.22 3.82
C LEU A 35 12.05 -8.62 2.68
N ALA A 36 12.44 -8.87 1.42
CA ALA A 36 11.68 -8.41 0.26
C ALA A 36 10.28 -9.04 0.21
N TYR A 37 10.16 -10.31 0.61
CA TYR A 37 8.86 -10.99 0.72
C TYR A 37 7.95 -10.32 1.77
N VAL A 38 8.47 -10.04 2.96
CA VAL A 38 7.72 -9.33 4.01
C VAL A 38 7.29 -7.94 3.54
N LEU A 39 8.19 -7.19 2.89
CA LEU A 39 7.87 -5.88 2.30
C LEU A 39 6.79 -6.00 1.23
N ASN A 40 6.80 -7.07 0.42
CA ASN A 40 5.78 -7.31 -0.58
C ASN A 40 4.40 -7.62 0.03
N ILE A 41 4.34 -8.36 1.15
CA ILE A 41 3.09 -8.54 1.90
C ILE A 41 2.58 -7.20 2.41
N LEU A 42 3.47 -6.40 3.02
CA LEU A 42 3.11 -5.10 3.54
C LEU A 42 2.58 -4.16 2.45
N ARG A 43 3.21 -4.17 1.26
CA ARG A 43 2.70 -3.43 0.09
C ARG A 43 1.26 -3.83 -0.24
N GLN A 44 1.00 -5.14 -0.32
CA GLN A 44 -0.34 -5.64 -0.66
C GLN A 44 -1.39 -5.25 0.38
N THR A 45 -1.06 -5.31 1.67
CA THR A 45 -1.98 -4.87 2.73
C THR A 45 -2.31 -3.39 2.63
N ILE A 46 -1.29 -2.54 2.40
CA ILE A 46 -1.50 -1.09 2.21
C ILE A 46 -2.38 -0.84 0.97
N GLU A 47 -2.05 -1.47 -0.16
CA GLU A 47 -2.81 -1.32 -1.40
C GLU A 47 -4.26 -1.77 -1.24
N ALA A 48 -4.50 -2.87 -0.51
CA ALA A 48 -5.85 -3.36 -0.21
C ALA A 48 -6.63 -2.35 0.65
N SER A 49 -6.04 -1.87 1.74
CA SER A 49 -6.70 -0.87 2.61
C SER A 49 -6.98 0.45 1.88
N ASP A 50 -6.06 0.92 1.03
CA ASP A 50 -6.28 2.12 0.21
C ASP A 50 -7.45 1.94 -0.76
N ILE A 51 -7.59 0.75 -1.35
CA ILE A 51 -8.71 0.42 -2.24
C ILE A 51 -10.02 0.34 -1.45
N GLU A 52 -10.05 -0.35 -0.32
CA GLU A 52 -11.22 -0.45 0.56
C GLU A 52 -11.71 0.94 0.98
N GLN A 53 -10.82 1.83 1.39
CA GLN A 53 -11.16 3.20 1.78
C GLN A 53 -11.76 4.00 0.62
N ARG A 54 -11.19 3.85 -0.60
CA ARG A 54 -11.70 4.51 -1.80
C ARG A 54 -13.06 3.98 -2.21
N ILE A 55 -13.28 2.67 -2.13
CA ILE A 55 -14.58 2.03 -2.40
C ILE A 55 -15.62 2.56 -1.41
N ALA A 56 -15.33 2.54 -0.10
CA ALA A 56 -16.24 3.05 0.92
C ALA A 56 -16.63 4.53 0.67
N THR A 57 -15.67 5.35 0.24
CA THR A 57 -15.92 6.76 -0.12
C THR A 57 -16.87 6.88 -1.32
N LEU A 58 -16.68 6.05 -2.34
CA LEU A 58 -17.55 6.04 -3.53
C LEU A 58 -18.95 5.53 -3.22
N GLU A 59 -19.09 4.50 -2.39
CA GLU A 59 -20.37 3.97 -1.94
C GLU A 59 -21.17 5.00 -1.15
N GLN A 60 -20.51 5.71 -0.23
CA GLN A 60 -21.13 6.83 0.51
C GLN A 60 -21.59 7.95 -0.42
N ALA A 61 -20.77 8.32 -1.41
CA ALA A 61 -21.13 9.35 -2.39
C ALA A 61 -22.31 8.91 -3.28
N ALA A 62 -22.34 7.64 -3.69
CA ALA A 62 -23.43 7.07 -4.47
C ALA A 62 -24.75 7.06 -3.68
N GLU A 63 -24.71 6.71 -2.40
CA GLU A 63 -25.90 6.70 -1.54
C GLU A 63 -26.44 8.12 -1.30
N ALA A 64 -25.53 9.08 -1.04
CA ALA A 64 -25.90 10.49 -0.92
C ALA A 64 -26.51 11.07 -2.21
N ALA A 65 -26.14 10.55 -3.38
CA ALA A 65 -26.72 10.95 -4.67
C ALA A 65 -28.13 10.38 -4.86
N LYS A 66 -28.40 9.13 -4.43
CA LYS A 66 -29.74 8.53 -4.49
C LYS A 66 -30.76 9.25 -3.61
N GLY A 67 -30.36 9.60 -2.38
CA GLY A 67 -31.23 10.32 -1.44
C GLY A 67 -31.62 11.74 -1.86
N LYS A 68 -30.99 12.30 -2.92
CA LYS A 68 -31.34 13.60 -3.51
C LYS A 68 -32.25 13.49 -4.74
N GLY A 69 -32.49 12.28 -5.23
CA GLY A 69 -33.19 12.01 -6.49
C GLY A 69 -34.65 11.58 -6.35
N GLU A 70 -35.15 11.27 -5.15
CA GLU A 70 -36.57 10.96 -4.94
C GLU A 70 -37.39 12.25 -4.83
N PRO A 71 -38.31 12.52 -5.78
CA PRO A 71 -39.23 13.63 -5.64
C PRO A 71 -40.22 13.30 -4.52
N GLN A 72 -40.27 14.14 -3.48
CA GLN A 72 -41.36 14.15 -2.51
C GLN A 72 -42.56 14.87 -3.13
N TRP A 73 -43.33 14.18 -3.97
CA TRP A 73 -44.68 14.56 -4.33
C TRP A 73 -45.53 13.33 -4.64
#